data_AF-A0A6M8VXJ1-F1
#
_entry.id   AF-A0A6M8VXJ1-F1
#
_cell.length_a   1.000
_cell.length_b   1.000
_cell.length_c   1.000
_cell.angle_alpha   90.00
_cell.angle_beta   90.00
_cell.angle_gamma   90.00
#
_symmetry.space_group_name_H-M   'P 1'
#
loop_
_entity.id
_entity.type
_entity.pdbx_description
1 polymer ?
#
loop_
_entity_poly.entity_id
_entity_poly.type
_entity_poly.pdbx_seq_one_letter_code
_entity_poly.pdbx_strand_id
1 'polypeptide(L)'
;MRVVKAAVAGSVVLGLAGFVGGCSEGEGASGGDGVSGAAVEAAEARAAEAAQDLVGTLLPELQGAMESGGVAAAIGVCAERAQELTAEVQGRHEGVRIRRTALRVQPGQCAG
;
A
#
# COMPACT_ATOMS: atom_id res chain seq x y z
N MET A 1 26.41 7.22 -25.44
CA MET A 1 25.47 8.31 -25.77
C MET A 1 24.91 8.87 -24.47
N ARG A 2 25.39 10.06 -24.06
CA ARG A 2 24.87 10.81 -22.91
C ARG A 2 24.16 12.02 -23.49
N VAL A 3 22.85 12.09 -23.34
CA VAL A 3 22.07 13.29 -23.63
C VAL A 3 21.50 13.80 -22.31
N VAL A 4 22.33 14.56 -21.61
CA VAL A 4 21.92 15.46 -20.53
C VAL A 4 21.17 16.61 -21.17
N LYS A 5 19.85 16.65 -20.95
CA LYS A 5 18.99 17.75 -21.36
C LYS A 5 19.10 18.85 -20.30
N ALA A 6 19.92 19.85 -20.58
CA ALA A 6 19.93 21.12 -19.88
C ALA A 6 18.76 22.00 -20.37
N ALA A 7 18.03 22.63 -19.44
CA ALA A 7 17.30 23.89 -19.54
C ALA A 7 16.40 23.99 -18.29
N VAL A 8 16.25 25.11 -17.58
CA VAL A 8 16.60 26.49 -17.87
C VAL A 8 16.94 27.19 -16.56
N ALA A 9 17.96 28.02 -16.61
CA ALA A 9 18.27 28.99 -15.57
C ALA A 9 17.21 30.10 -15.59
N GLY A 10 16.66 30.41 -14.42
CA GLY A 10 15.83 31.58 -14.16
C GLY A 10 16.21 32.17 -12.82
N SER A 11 17.14 33.11 -12.83
CA SER A 11 17.66 33.82 -11.67
C SER A 11 16.67 34.87 -11.16
N VAL A 12 16.29 34.82 -9.88
CA VAL A 12 15.89 36.00 -9.09
C VAL A 12 16.48 35.90 -7.67
N VAL A 13 17.75 36.25 -7.58
CA VAL A 13 18.34 37.29 -6.73
C VAL A 13 17.57 37.71 -5.44
N LEU A 14 18.30 37.57 -4.32
CA LEU A 14 18.28 38.34 -3.05
C LEU A 14 17.06 38.30 -2.12
N GLY A 15 17.33 37.83 -0.90
CA GLY A 15 16.53 38.09 0.29
C GLY A 15 17.23 37.62 1.56
N LEU A 16 18.40 38.18 1.88
CA LEU A 16 19.10 37.98 3.14
C LEU A 16 18.44 38.85 4.22
N ALA A 17 17.67 38.23 5.12
CA ALA A 17 17.28 38.84 6.40
C ALA A 17 17.03 37.74 7.43
N GLY A 18 17.86 37.72 8.47
CA GLY A 18 17.70 36.82 9.60
C GLY A 18 16.46 37.14 10.41
N PHE A 19 15.85 36.09 10.96
CA PHE A 19 14.97 36.17 12.11
C PHE A 19 15.60 35.33 13.22
N VAL A 20 16.51 35.96 13.96
CA VAL A 20 16.93 35.47 15.28
C VAL A 20 15.84 35.92 16.26
N GLY A 21 15.05 34.96 16.76
CA GLY A 21 14.16 35.16 17.90
C GLY A 21 12.82 34.41 17.81
N GLY A 22 12.74 33.19 18.35
CA GLY A 22 11.46 32.51 18.55
C GLY A 22 11.58 31.20 19.33
N CYS A 23 11.31 31.29 20.64
CA CYS A 23 11.00 30.25 21.64
C CYS A 23 11.63 28.85 21.50
N SER A 24 12.57 28.54 22.40
CA SER A 24 12.55 27.24 23.06
C SER A 24 11.17 27.05 23.70
N GLU A 25 10.39 26.11 23.18
CA GLU A 25 9.31 25.48 23.91
C GLU A 25 9.33 24.00 23.52
N GLY A 26 9.86 23.19 24.44
CA GLY A 26 9.64 21.75 24.55
C GLY A 26 9.81 20.93 23.27
N GLU A 27 10.99 20.33 23.12
CA GLU A 27 11.13 19.03 22.48
C GLU A 27 10.39 18.01 23.36
N GLY A 28 9.06 18.03 23.24
CA GLY A 28 8.14 17.15 23.93
C GLY A 28 8.19 15.79 23.27
N ALA A 29 9.00 14.91 23.86
CA ALA A 29 8.85 13.46 23.89
C ALA A 29 7.82 12.87 22.91
N SER A 30 8.23 12.62 21.67
CA SER A 30 7.56 11.61 20.86
C SER A 30 8.31 10.31 21.11
N GLY A 31 7.80 9.52 22.07
CA GLY A 31 8.15 8.12 22.19
C GLY A 31 7.77 7.42 20.89
N GLY A 32 8.77 7.03 20.12
CA GLY A 32 8.61 6.22 18.92
C GLY A 32 9.89 5.45 18.75
N ASP A 33 9.89 4.19 19.18
CA ASP A 33 10.94 3.23 18.87
C ASP A 33 11.28 3.34 17.39
N GLY A 34 12.52 3.72 17.09
CA GLY A 34 12.97 4.02 15.74
C GLY A 34 12.87 2.79 14.86
N VAL A 35 11.78 2.67 14.11
CA VAL A 35 11.70 1.71 13.01
C VAL A 35 12.71 2.19 11.96
N SER A 36 13.81 1.44 11.82
CA SER A 36 14.81 1.75 10.80
C SER A 36 14.15 1.71 9.41
N GLY A 37 14.53 2.62 8.51
CA GLY A 37 14.02 2.61 7.13
C GLY A 37 14.22 1.26 6.44
N ALA A 38 15.33 0.57 6.73
CA ALA A 38 15.59 -0.78 6.23
C ALA A 38 14.54 -1.82 6.67
N ALA A 39 13.98 -1.68 7.88
CA ALA A 39 12.92 -2.56 8.36
C ALA A 39 11.58 -2.28 7.66
N VAL A 40 11.29 -1.01 7.33
CA VAL A 40 10.11 -0.62 6.55
C VAL A 40 10.21 -1.20 5.14
N GLU A 41 11.33 -0.98 4.45
CA GLU A 41 11.56 -1.52 3.09
C GLU A 41 11.43 -3.05 3.05
N ALA A 42 11.97 -3.76 4.05
CA ALA A 42 11.83 -5.21 4.15
C ALA A 42 10.39 -5.66 4.46
N ALA A 43 9.61 -4.86 5.17
CA ALA A 43 8.18 -5.14 5.39
C ALA A 43 7.37 -4.89 4.12
N GLU A 44 7.65 -3.81 3.39
CA GLU A 44 7.01 -3.48 2.12
C GLU A 44 7.31 -4.52 1.04
N ALA A 45 8.55 -5.00 0.94
CA ALA A 45 8.91 -6.06 0.00
C ALA A 45 8.10 -7.35 0.24
N ARG A 46 7.97 -7.77 1.51
CA ARG A 46 7.15 -8.93 1.89
C ARG A 46 5.66 -8.71 1.62
N ALA A 47 5.15 -7.52 1.91
CA ALA A 47 3.76 -7.18 1.60
C ALA A 47 3.48 -7.15 0.09
N ALA A 48 4.42 -6.66 -0.71
CA ALA A 48 4.32 -6.62 -2.16
C ALA A 48 4.35 -8.02 -2.77
N GLU A 49 5.18 -8.93 -2.25
CA GLU A 49 5.20 -10.34 -2.65
C GLU A 49 3.85 -11.01 -2.36
N ALA A 50 3.34 -10.86 -1.13
CA ALA A 50 2.04 -11.41 -0.74
C ALA A 50 0.88 -10.85 -1.60
N ALA A 51 0.94 -9.56 -1.96
CA ALA A 51 -0.05 -8.94 -2.84
C ALA A 51 0.03 -9.49 -4.27
N GLN A 52 1.23 -9.71 -4.80
CA GLN A 52 1.42 -10.31 -6.13
C GLN A 52 0.89 -11.74 -6.17
N ASP A 53 1.16 -12.53 -5.13
CA ASP A 53 0.66 -13.90 -5.02
C ASP A 53 -0.87 -13.95 -4.92
N LEU A 54 -1.48 -13.02 -4.17
CA LEU A 54 -2.92 -12.87 -4.10
C LEU A 54 -3.53 -12.53 -5.47
N VAL A 55 -2.95 -11.58 -6.19
CA VAL A 55 -3.41 -11.20 -7.54
C VAL A 55 -3.23 -12.36 -8.52
N GLY A 56 -2.08 -13.03 -8.49
CA GLY A 56 -1.80 -14.20 -9.32
C GLY A 56 -2.77 -15.36 -9.09
N THR A 57 -3.30 -15.47 -7.87
CA THR A 57 -4.30 -16.48 -7.51
C THR A 57 -5.73 -16.05 -7.89
N LEU A 58 -6.14 -14.81 -7.59
CA LEU A 58 -7.51 -14.34 -7.78
C LEU A 58 -7.86 -14.02 -9.24
N LEU A 59 -6.92 -13.43 -9.97
CA LEU A 59 -7.16 -12.93 -11.32
C LEU A 59 -7.59 -14.04 -12.31
N PRO A 60 -6.95 -15.22 -12.38
CA PRO A 60 -7.37 -16.28 -13.30
C PRO A 60 -8.76 -16.83 -12.97
N GLU A 61 -9.10 -16.98 -11.69
CA GLU A 61 -10.44 -17.41 -11.25
C GLU A 61 -11.52 -16.41 -11.69
N LEU A 62 -11.24 -15.11 -11.52
CA LEU A 62 -12.14 -14.05 -11.94
C LEU A 62 -12.31 -14.02 -13.47
N GLN A 63 -11.21 -14.18 -14.22
CA GLN A 63 -11.24 -14.22 -15.68
C GLN A 63 -12.04 -15.42 -16.18
N GLY A 64 -11.81 -16.61 -15.62
CA GLY A 64 -12.57 -17.81 -15.96
C GLY A 64 -14.07 -17.64 -15.70
N ALA A 65 -14.45 -17.02 -14.58
CA ALA A 65 -15.85 -16.73 -14.27
C ALA A 65 -16.47 -15.71 -15.23
N MET A 66 -15.72 -14.67 -15.60
CA MET A 66 -16.16 -13.69 -16.60
C MET A 66 -16.39 -14.34 -17.98
N GLU A 67 -15.53 -15.27 -18.38
CA GLU A 67 -15.66 -16.01 -19.64
C GLU A 67 -16.86 -16.97 -19.64
N SER A 68 -17.10 -17.67 -18.52
CA SER A 68 -18.14 -18.71 -18.45
C SER A 68 -19.54 -18.19 -18.16
N GLY A 69 -19.67 -17.10 -17.40
CA GLY A 69 -20.96 -16.61 -16.90
C GLY A 69 -21.06 -15.10 -16.79
N GLY A 70 -20.10 -14.37 -17.36
CA GLY A 70 -20.10 -12.91 -17.38
C GLY A 70 -20.07 -12.28 -15.98
N VAL A 71 -20.69 -11.12 -15.87
CA VAL A 71 -20.65 -10.29 -14.65
C VAL A 71 -21.28 -10.98 -13.45
N ALA A 72 -22.35 -11.75 -13.64
CA ALA A 72 -23.03 -12.44 -12.54
C ALA A 72 -22.12 -13.50 -11.89
N ALA A 73 -21.41 -14.29 -12.69
CA ALA A 73 -20.45 -15.27 -12.19
C ALA A 73 -19.24 -14.60 -11.51
N ALA A 74 -18.75 -13.50 -12.08
CA ALA A 74 -17.66 -12.72 -11.47
C ALA A 74 -18.02 -12.17 -10.07
N ILE A 75 -19.26 -11.71 -9.88
CA ILE A 75 -19.76 -11.27 -8.57
C ILE A 75 -19.74 -12.44 -7.57
N GLY A 76 -20.16 -13.64 -7.99
CA GLY A 76 -20.11 -14.85 -7.16
C GLY A 76 -18.70 -15.16 -6.66
N VAL A 77 -17.71 -15.12 -7.56
CA VAL A 77 -16.28 -15.30 -7.19
C VAL A 77 -15.84 -14.25 -6.17
N CYS A 78 -16.23 -12.98 -6.36
CA CYS A 78 -15.87 -11.90 -5.44
C CYS A 78 -16.53 -12.00 -4.06
N ALA A 79 -17.71 -12.62 -3.98
CA ALA A 79 -18.46 -12.79 -2.74
C ALA A 79 -18.00 -14.02 -1.95
N GLU A 80 -17.78 -15.14 -2.62
CA GLU A 80 -17.55 -16.45 -2.00
C GLU A 80 -16.06 -16.82 -2.01
N ARG A 81 -15.47 -16.89 -3.20
CA ARG A 81 -14.10 -17.42 -3.39
C ARG A 81 -13.00 -16.46 -2.98
N ALA A 82 -13.22 -15.15 -3.14
CA ALA A 82 -12.19 -14.16 -2.88
C ALA A 82 -11.73 -14.14 -1.40
N GLN A 83 -12.63 -14.43 -0.45
CA GLN A 83 -12.28 -14.49 0.97
C GLN A 83 -11.44 -15.73 1.29
N GLU A 84 -11.83 -16.88 0.73
CA GLU A 84 -11.12 -18.16 0.91
C GLU A 84 -9.70 -18.08 0.36
N LEU A 85 -9.56 -17.57 -0.87
CA LEU A 85 -8.25 -17.40 -1.51
C LEU A 85 -7.38 -16.36 -0.78
N THR A 86 -7.99 -15.31 -0.22
CA THR A 86 -7.25 -14.35 0.63
C THR A 86 -6.72 -15.02 1.90
N ALA A 87 -7.51 -15.87 2.55
CA ALA A 87 -7.07 -16.60 3.74
C ALA A 87 -5.99 -17.63 3.42
N GLU A 88 -6.11 -18.33 2.28
CA GLU A 88 -5.10 -19.28 1.80
C GLU A 88 -3.77 -18.59 1.51
N VAL A 89 -3.77 -17.46 0.78
CA VAL A 89 -2.55 -16.69 0.50
C VAL A 89 -1.97 -16.17 1.81
N GLN A 90 -2.79 -15.62 2.72
CA GLN A 90 -2.26 -15.18 4.02
C GLN A 90 -1.57 -16.31 4.79
N GLY A 91 -2.06 -17.55 4.70
CA GLY A 91 -1.43 -18.72 5.32
C GLY A 91 -0.05 -19.08 4.73
N ARG A 92 0.26 -18.63 3.51
CA ARG A 92 1.56 -18.83 2.86
C ARG A 92 2.61 -17.78 3.23
N HIS A 93 2.16 -16.61 3.71
CA HIS A 93 3.02 -15.45 4.00
C HIS A 93 3.10 -15.18 5.50
N GLU A 94 4.11 -15.74 6.17
CA GLU A 94 4.32 -15.51 7.61
C GLU A 94 4.60 -14.03 7.92
N GLY A 95 3.97 -13.52 8.98
CA GLY A 95 4.14 -12.13 9.42
C GLY A 95 3.41 -11.10 8.56
N VAL A 96 2.66 -11.51 7.54
CA VAL A 96 1.82 -10.63 6.71
C VAL A 96 0.35 -10.88 7.04
N ARG A 97 -0.41 -9.80 7.28
CA ARG A 97 -1.88 -9.87 7.38
C ARG A 97 -2.51 -9.28 6.14
N ILE A 98 -3.39 -10.04 5.52
CA ILE A 98 -4.11 -9.63 4.32
C ILE A 98 -5.59 -9.45 4.69
N ARG A 99 -6.16 -8.33 4.27
CA ARG A 99 -7.57 -7.97 4.52
C ARG A 99 -8.12 -7.23 3.31
N ARG A 100 -9.41 -7.40 3.07
CA ARG A 100 -10.14 -6.53 2.14
C ARG A 100 -10.37 -5.17 2.80
N THR A 101 -9.95 -4.12 2.12
CA THR A 101 -10.27 -2.74 2.50
C THR A 101 -11.35 -2.22 1.57
N ALA A 102 -12.26 -1.42 2.12
CA ALA A 102 -13.30 -0.77 1.35
C ALA A 102 -13.54 0.63 1.93
N LEU A 103 -13.80 1.60 1.06
CA LEU A 103 -14.14 2.96 1.50
C LEU A 103 -15.49 2.99 2.25
N ARG A 104 -16.38 2.03 1.96
CA ARG A 104 -17.63 1.82 2.68
C ARG A 104 -17.66 0.41 3.26
N VAL A 105 -17.79 0.32 4.57
CA VAL A 105 -17.92 -0.93 5.31
C VAL A 105 -19.35 -1.45 5.18
N GLN A 106 -19.53 -2.73 4.87
CA GLN A 106 -20.83 -3.36 4.98
C GLN A 106 -21.07 -3.91 6.39
N PRO A 107 -22.32 -3.86 6.90
CA PRO A 107 -22.64 -4.46 8.20
C PRO A 107 -22.18 -5.92 8.26
N GLY A 108 -21.40 -6.27 9.28
CA GLY A 108 -20.85 -7.62 9.46
C GLY A 108 -19.41 -7.86 8.97
N GLN A 109 -18.81 -6.91 8.23
CA GLN A 109 -17.43 -7.05 7.72
C GLN A 109 -16.33 -6.61 8.71
N CYS A 110 -16.70 -6.13 9.91
CA CYS A 110 -15.78 -5.69 10.96
C CYS A 110 -15.90 -6.48 12.28
N ALA A 111 -16.38 -7.73 12.24
CA ALA A 111 -16.25 -8.65 13.36
C ALA A 111 -15.00 -9.50 13.14
N GLY A 112 -13.84 -8.98 13.54
CA GLY A 112 -12.54 -9.64 13.44
C GLY A 112 -11.73 -9.43 14.69
#